data_AF-A0A9X1D9A0-F1
#
_entry.id   AF-A0A9X1D9A0-F1
#
_cell.length_a   1.000
_cell.length_b   1.000
_cell.length_c   1.000
_cell.angle_alpha   90.00
_cell.angle_beta   90.00
_cell.angle_gamma   90.00
#
_symmetry.space_group_name_H-M   'P 1'
#
loop_
_entity.id
_entity.type
_entity.pdbx_description
1 polymer ?
#
loop_
_entity_poly.entity_id
_entity_poly.type
_entity_poly.pdbx_seq_one_letter_code
_entity_poly.pdbx_strand_id
1 'polypeptide(L)'
;MIMTIKTFALAALAGTGLLASVGAQAAPTIDVAEAPTGFFVPTAAQTYDAPYYRYFDGDWGWTHNAIAGSITTASLLISAFDVDPTEIDQIYAYDNGVKTLLGDLAVAPDDYSYTEFVLGANFFDDIAAGLQVFIDIDVGNTTNTWAVTLAKSTLSIDGAAPPNPNPGVPEPATWGMMIAGLAIVGSTMRRRKVAVSFA
;
A
#
# COMPACT_ATOMS: atom_id res chain seq x y z
N MET A 1 -64.79 53.44 -31.52
CA MET A 1 -63.98 52.25 -31.85
C MET A 1 -62.86 52.17 -30.82
N ILE A 2 -63.06 51.38 -29.77
CA ILE A 2 -62.19 51.34 -28.57
C ILE A 2 -61.14 50.24 -28.77
N MET A 3 -59.86 50.61 -28.72
CA MET A 3 -58.73 49.69 -28.90
C MET A 3 -58.35 49.09 -27.55
N THR A 4 -58.52 47.77 -27.39
CA THR A 4 -58.19 47.04 -26.16
C THR A 4 -56.74 46.56 -26.23
N ILE A 5 -55.88 47.08 -25.35
CA ILE A 5 -54.50 46.60 -25.16
C ILE A 5 -54.55 45.32 -24.30
N LYS A 6 -54.09 44.19 -24.84
CA LYS A 6 -53.93 42.94 -24.09
C LYS A 6 -52.53 42.88 -23.50
N THR A 7 -52.44 42.94 -22.18
CA THR A 7 -51.22 42.75 -21.40
C THR A 7 -50.87 41.26 -21.37
N PHE A 8 -49.70 40.89 -21.90
CA PHE A 8 -49.14 39.55 -21.72
C PHE A 8 -48.33 39.51 -20.42
N ALA A 9 -48.80 38.76 -19.42
CA ALA A 9 -48.03 38.46 -18.22
C ALA A 9 -47.07 37.30 -18.52
N LEU A 10 -45.77 37.58 -18.43
CA LEU A 10 -44.71 36.58 -18.54
C LEU A 10 -44.47 35.98 -17.15
N ALA A 11 -44.94 34.76 -16.91
CA ALA A 11 -44.66 34.02 -15.69
C ALA A 11 -43.24 33.43 -15.76
N ALA A 12 -42.29 34.03 -15.03
CA ALA A 12 -40.97 33.46 -14.84
C ALA A 12 -41.06 32.33 -13.80
N LEU A 13 -40.97 31.08 -14.26
CA LEU A 13 -40.83 29.91 -13.39
C LEU A 13 -39.40 29.93 -12.80
N ALA A 14 -39.27 30.32 -11.53
CA ALA A 14 -38.04 30.14 -10.77
C ALA A 14 -37.88 28.64 -10.45
N GLY A 15 -37.21 27.90 -11.33
CA GLY A 15 -36.81 26.52 -11.09
C GLY A 15 -35.65 26.50 -10.10
N THR A 16 -35.93 26.32 -8.81
CA THR A 16 -34.92 26.04 -7.79
C THR A 16 -34.38 24.62 -8.06
N GLY A 17 -33.28 24.52 -8.79
CA GLY A 17 -32.56 23.26 -8.94
C GLY A 17 -32.04 22.81 -7.58
N LEU A 18 -32.65 21.78 -6.99
CA LEU A 18 -31.99 20.98 -5.95
C LEU A 18 -30.80 20.27 -6.60
N LEU A 19 -29.63 20.91 -6.56
CA LEU A 19 -28.37 20.19 -6.67
C LEU A 19 -28.24 19.37 -5.39
N ALA A 20 -28.58 18.08 -5.46
CA ALA A 20 -28.20 17.14 -4.42
C ALA A 20 -26.68 17.20 -4.30
N SER A 21 -26.18 17.70 -3.17
CA SER A 21 -24.77 17.58 -2.82
C SER A 21 -24.49 16.10 -2.64
N VAL A 22 -23.97 15.45 -3.69
CA VAL A 22 -23.30 14.17 -3.52
C VAL A 22 -22.16 14.43 -2.55
N GLY A 23 -22.25 13.88 -1.33
CA GLY A 23 -21.18 13.98 -0.36
C GLY A 23 -19.90 13.45 -1.01
N ALA A 24 -18.84 14.25 -1.03
CA ALA A 24 -17.55 13.79 -1.49
C ALA A 24 -17.14 12.62 -0.61
N GLN A 25 -17.04 11.41 -1.18
CA GLN A 25 -16.44 10.29 -0.47
C GLN A 25 -14.94 10.53 -0.36
N ALA A 26 -14.36 10.13 0.76
CA ALA A 26 -12.91 10.16 0.95
C ALA A 26 -12.23 9.33 -0.15
N ALA A 27 -11.10 9.82 -0.65
CA ALA A 27 -10.39 9.17 -1.73
C ALA A 27 -9.61 7.96 -1.17
N PRO A 28 -9.78 6.75 -1.74
CA PRO A 28 -8.99 5.59 -1.34
C PRO A 28 -7.51 5.91 -1.46
N THR A 29 -6.76 5.72 -0.37
CA THR A 29 -5.33 6.02 -0.31
C THR A 29 -4.61 4.85 0.32
N ILE A 30 -3.38 4.61 -0.14
CA ILE A 30 -2.54 3.53 0.32
C ILE A 30 -1.13 4.04 0.59
N ASP A 31 -0.56 3.61 1.71
CA ASP A 31 0.86 3.75 2.01
C ASP A 31 1.49 2.37 2.21
N VAL A 32 2.67 2.17 1.65
CA VAL A 32 3.39 0.89 1.71
C VAL A 32 4.75 1.14 2.34
N ALA A 33 4.98 0.53 3.49
CA ALA A 33 6.30 0.38 4.07
C ALA A 33 6.89 -0.95 3.60
N GLU A 34 8.00 -0.88 2.90
CA GLU A 34 8.71 -2.03 2.32
C GLU A 34 10.21 -1.71 2.22
N ALA A 35 11.00 -2.65 1.74
CA ALA A 35 12.43 -2.44 1.52
C ALA A 35 12.69 -1.19 0.64
N PRO A 36 13.80 -0.44 0.84
CA PRO A 36 15.01 -0.81 1.59
C PRO A 36 15.04 -0.32 3.05
N THR A 37 13.91 0.10 3.62
CA THR A 37 13.85 0.57 5.01
C THR A 37 13.56 -0.59 5.97
N GLY A 38 14.09 -0.50 7.18
CA GLY A 38 13.88 -1.52 8.22
C GLY A 38 14.39 -2.90 7.82
N PHE A 39 13.67 -3.93 8.24
CA PHE A 39 13.98 -5.33 7.96
C PHE A 39 12.98 -5.98 6.99
N PHE A 40 12.37 -5.19 6.11
CA PHE A 40 11.59 -5.73 5.00
C PHE A 40 12.51 -6.38 3.96
N VAL A 41 12.16 -7.58 3.50
CA VAL A 41 12.96 -8.29 2.49
C VAL A 41 12.76 -7.64 1.11
N PRO A 42 13.86 -7.30 0.39
CA PRO A 42 13.78 -6.62 -0.89
C PRO A 42 13.42 -7.53 -2.07
N THR A 43 13.75 -8.82 -2.01
CA THR A 43 13.44 -9.76 -3.10
C THR A 43 13.14 -11.15 -2.54
N ALA A 44 12.35 -11.94 -3.27
CA ALA A 44 12.04 -13.32 -2.87
C ALA A 44 13.28 -14.23 -2.80
N ALA A 45 14.38 -13.89 -3.49
CA ALA A 45 15.62 -14.66 -3.40
C ALA A 45 16.32 -14.50 -2.04
N GLN A 46 15.99 -13.45 -1.30
CA GLN A 46 16.62 -13.09 -0.03
C GLN A 46 15.72 -13.40 1.17
N THR A 47 14.62 -14.14 0.96
CA THR A 47 13.64 -14.49 2.00
C THR A 47 14.31 -15.11 3.22
N TYR A 48 15.23 -16.06 3.02
CA TYR A 48 15.94 -16.74 4.10
C TYR A 48 17.25 -16.04 4.53
N ASP A 49 17.58 -14.90 3.92
CA ASP A 49 18.86 -14.22 4.18
C ASP A 49 18.76 -13.34 5.45
N ALA A 50 19.87 -13.25 6.17
CA ALA A 50 20.03 -12.18 7.15
C ALA A 50 20.15 -10.81 6.44
N PRO A 51 19.54 -9.74 6.98
CA PRO A 51 18.88 -9.63 8.29
C PRO A 51 17.35 -9.81 8.25
N TYR A 52 16.79 -10.43 7.21
CA TYR A 52 15.35 -10.46 6.92
C TYR A 52 14.61 -11.68 7.46
N TYR A 53 15.26 -12.84 7.51
CA TYR A 53 14.75 -14.03 8.18
C TYR A 53 15.10 -13.96 9.66
N ARG A 54 14.16 -13.40 10.45
CA ARG A 54 14.42 -12.94 11.81
C ARG A 54 13.79 -13.89 12.79
N TYR A 55 14.58 -14.27 13.78
CA TYR A 55 14.20 -15.23 14.80
C TYR A 55 13.84 -14.53 16.12
N PHE A 56 13.76 -15.31 17.20
CA PHE A 56 13.76 -14.88 18.61
C PHE A 56 14.64 -13.64 18.89
N ASP A 57 14.14 -12.69 19.70
CA ASP A 57 14.69 -11.34 19.94
C ASP A 57 14.82 -10.47 18.65
N GLY A 58 14.23 -10.90 17.54
CA GLY A 58 14.28 -10.23 16.25
C GLY A 58 13.31 -9.06 16.13
N ASP A 59 12.60 -8.69 17.19
CA ASP A 59 11.59 -7.65 17.18
C ASP A 59 12.06 -6.34 16.58
N TRP A 60 11.13 -5.63 15.93
CA TRP A 60 11.41 -4.34 15.36
C TRP A 60 10.13 -3.57 15.06
N GLY A 61 10.29 -2.29 14.74
CA GLY A 61 9.18 -1.43 14.35
C GLY A 61 9.52 -0.54 13.17
N TRP A 62 8.47 0.01 12.57
CA TRP A 62 8.54 0.93 11.45
C TRP A 62 7.43 1.98 11.56
N THR A 63 7.45 2.93 10.65
CA THR A 63 6.47 4.03 10.61
C THR A 63 5.97 4.19 9.19
N HIS A 64 4.65 4.24 9.04
CA HIS A 64 3.99 4.61 7.81
C HIS A 64 4.08 6.12 7.58
N ASN A 65 4.06 6.54 6.31
CA ASN A 65 3.96 7.96 6.01
C ASN A 65 2.62 8.51 6.54
N ALA A 66 2.62 9.77 6.96
CA ALA A 66 1.41 10.45 7.37
C ALA A 66 0.40 10.52 6.20
N ILE A 67 -0.80 10.00 6.40
CA ILE A 67 -1.90 10.08 5.41
C ILE A 67 -2.89 11.13 5.91
N ALA A 68 -2.80 12.34 5.36
CA ALA A 68 -3.70 13.44 5.70
C ALA A 68 -5.04 13.31 4.96
N GLY A 69 -6.13 13.71 5.60
CA GLY A 69 -7.46 13.78 5.00
C GLY A 69 -8.55 13.26 5.93
N SER A 70 -9.78 13.17 5.39
CA SER A 70 -10.86 12.47 6.08
C SER A 70 -10.68 10.97 5.87
N ILE A 71 -10.59 10.21 6.96
CA ILE A 71 -10.51 8.74 6.95
C ILE A 71 -11.87 8.22 7.42
N THR A 72 -12.47 7.29 6.68
CA THR A 72 -13.73 6.63 7.08
C THR A 72 -13.49 5.20 7.52
N THR A 73 -12.57 4.51 6.85
CA THR A 73 -12.13 3.14 7.18
C THR A 73 -10.62 3.03 7.03
N ALA A 74 -10.00 2.18 7.83
CA ALA A 74 -8.58 1.89 7.74
C ALA A 74 -8.30 0.41 8.02
N SER A 75 -7.39 -0.17 7.25
CA SER A 75 -6.85 -1.51 7.44
C SER A 75 -5.33 -1.48 7.34
N LEU A 76 -4.66 -2.17 8.26
CA LEU A 76 -3.24 -2.48 8.19
C LEU A 76 -3.07 -3.91 7.71
N LEU A 77 -2.34 -4.11 6.62
CA LEU A 77 -2.06 -5.43 6.07
C LEU A 77 -0.57 -5.72 6.17
N ILE A 78 -0.21 -6.79 6.87
CA ILE A 78 1.19 -7.23 7.04
C ILE A 78 1.43 -8.45 6.18
N SER A 79 2.37 -8.36 5.24
CA SER A 79 2.82 -9.51 4.45
C SER A 79 3.99 -10.18 5.14
N ALA A 80 3.78 -11.41 5.56
CA ALA A 80 4.75 -12.24 6.25
C ALA A 80 4.93 -13.58 5.53
N PHE A 81 6.10 -14.18 5.73
CA PHE A 81 6.50 -15.49 5.24
C PHE A 81 6.93 -16.36 6.40
N ASP A 82 6.57 -17.64 6.30
CA ASP A 82 6.92 -18.71 7.25
C ASP A 82 6.28 -18.59 8.62
N VAL A 83 5.06 -18.02 8.69
CA VAL A 83 4.31 -17.97 9.95
C VAL A 83 3.78 -19.36 10.26
N ASP A 84 4.39 -20.02 11.24
CA ASP A 84 4.11 -21.41 11.58
C ASP A 84 2.90 -21.58 12.52
N PRO A 85 2.19 -22.74 12.52
CA PRO A 85 1.01 -22.94 13.38
C PRO A 85 1.30 -22.93 14.89
N THR A 86 2.56 -23.10 15.28
CA THR A 86 3.01 -23.07 16.67
C THR A 86 3.66 -21.76 17.06
N GLU A 87 3.91 -20.89 16.09
CA GLU A 87 4.49 -19.56 16.27
C GLU A 87 3.40 -18.54 16.57
N ILE A 88 3.74 -17.53 17.36
CA ILE A 88 2.85 -16.41 17.67
C ILE A 88 3.64 -15.13 17.40
N ASP A 89 3.52 -14.64 16.17
CA ASP A 89 4.03 -13.33 15.79
C ASP A 89 2.95 -12.28 15.97
N GLN A 90 3.16 -11.33 16.88
CA GLN A 90 2.15 -10.33 17.19
C GLN A 90 2.45 -8.99 16.55
N ILE A 91 1.41 -8.36 16.01
CA ILE A 91 1.46 -7.02 15.45
C ILE A 91 0.82 -6.03 16.42
N TYR A 92 1.53 -4.94 16.64
CA TYR A 92 1.12 -3.83 17.46
C TYR A 92 1.12 -2.53 16.64
N ALA A 93 0.21 -1.63 16.97
CA ALA A 93 0.27 -0.24 16.52
C ALA A 93 0.26 0.70 17.73
N TYR A 94 0.88 1.87 17.58
CA TYR A 94 0.84 2.88 18.62
C TYR A 94 -0.43 3.72 18.50
N ASP A 95 -1.23 3.72 19.56
CA ASP A 95 -2.39 4.60 19.74
C ASP A 95 -1.99 5.70 20.73
N ASN A 96 -1.85 6.94 20.26
CA ASN A 96 -1.43 8.07 21.09
C ASN A 96 -0.13 7.80 21.89
N GLY A 97 0.81 7.09 21.27
CA GLY A 97 2.10 6.71 21.86
C GLY A 97 2.05 5.47 22.77
N VAL A 98 0.91 4.80 22.90
CA VAL A 98 0.76 3.52 23.63
C VAL A 98 0.80 2.36 22.65
N LYS A 99 1.74 1.41 22.84
CA LYS A 99 1.83 0.16 22.08
C LYS A 99 0.58 -0.69 22.34
N THR A 100 -0.30 -0.80 21.35
CA THR A 100 -1.59 -1.52 21.42
C THR A 100 -1.55 -2.75 20.53
N LEU A 101 -1.91 -3.91 21.08
CA LEU A 101 -1.97 -5.17 20.33
C LEU A 101 -3.11 -5.12 19.31
N LEU A 102 -2.79 -5.42 18.04
CA LEU A 102 -3.78 -5.59 16.99
C LEU A 102 -4.20 -7.06 16.86
N GLY A 103 -3.23 -7.98 16.93
CA GLY A 103 -3.47 -9.41 16.89
C GLY A 103 -2.25 -10.19 16.38
N ASP A 104 -2.45 -11.48 16.16
CA ASP A 104 -1.43 -12.40 15.68
C ASP A 104 -1.40 -12.44 14.14
N LEU A 105 -0.24 -12.72 13.55
CA LEU A 105 -0.14 -13.02 12.12
C LEU A 105 -0.87 -14.31 11.77
N ALA A 106 -1.47 -14.33 10.58
CA ALA A 106 -2.13 -15.49 10.03
C ALA A 106 -1.11 -16.54 9.61
N VAL A 107 -1.36 -17.77 10.03
CA VAL A 107 -0.53 -18.95 9.72
C VAL A 107 -0.43 -19.17 8.20
N ALA A 108 0.80 -19.16 7.69
CA ALA A 108 1.15 -19.40 6.30
C ALA A 108 2.60 -19.95 6.21
N PRO A 109 2.80 -21.26 6.44
CA PRO A 109 4.13 -21.87 6.43
C PRO A 109 4.72 -21.86 5.02
N ASP A 110 6.00 -21.51 4.89
CA ASP A 110 6.71 -21.44 3.61
C ASP A 110 6.01 -20.63 2.49
N ASP A 111 5.12 -19.68 2.81
CA ASP A 111 4.44 -18.84 1.82
C ASP A 111 4.20 -17.40 2.30
N TYR A 112 4.18 -16.46 1.36
CA TYR A 112 3.83 -15.07 1.65
C TYR A 112 2.32 -14.90 1.68
N SER A 113 1.79 -14.44 2.81
CA SER A 113 0.37 -14.08 2.92
C SER A 113 0.18 -12.77 3.65
N TYR A 114 -0.97 -12.13 3.42
CA TYR A 114 -1.38 -10.96 4.20
C TYR A 114 -2.17 -11.40 5.43
N THR A 115 -1.84 -10.79 6.55
CA THR A 115 -2.76 -10.66 7.68
C THR A 115 -3.36 -9.26 7.66
N GLU A 116 -4.69 -9.15 7.68
CA GLU A 116 -5.40 -7.87 7.72
C GLU A 116 -5.88 -7.57 9.15
N PHE A 117 -5.54 -6.37 9.62
CA PHE A 117 -6.01 -5.79 10.87
C PHE A 117 -6.88 -4.57 10.56
N VAL A 118 -8.17 -4.64 10.89
CA VAL A 118 -9.07 -3.48 10.77
C VAL A 118 -8.75 -2.51 11.89
N LEU A 119 -8.37 -1.28 11.54
CA LEU A 119 -8.04 -0.23 12.50
C LEU A 119 -9.29 0.59 12.83
N GLY A 120 -9.56 0.73 14.13
CA GLY A 120 -10.63 1.58 14.62
C GLY A 120 -10.36 3.07 14.42
N ALA A 121 -11.41 3.88 14.51
CA ALA A 121 -11.33 5.34 14.39
C ALA A 121 -10.40 5.99 15.44
N ASN A 122 -10.07 5.28 16.51
CA ASN A 122 -9.09 5.68 17.53
C ASN A 122 -7.65 5.77 17.00
N PHE A 123 -7.33 5.18 15.84
CA PHE A 123 -6.01 5.29 15.22
C PHE A 123 -5.94 6.36 14.13
N PHE A 124 -7.04 7.05 13.80
CA PHE A 124 -7.08 7.93 12.61
C PHE A 124 -6.19 9.16 12.75
N ASP A 125 -6.04 9.69 13.97
CA ASP A 125 -5.07 10.72 14.31
C ASP A 125 -3.63 10.23 14.21
N ASP A 126 -3.34 9.01 14.68
CA ASP A 126 -2.02 8.39 14.51
C ASP A 126 -1.69 8.12 13.03
N ILE A 127 -2.66 7.68 12.23
CA ILE A 127 -2.50 7.55 10.76
C ILE A 127 -2.21 8.90 10.12
N ALA A 128 -2.91 9.96 10.53
CA ALA A 128 -2.69 11.31 10.03
C ALA A 128 -1.34 11.89 10.47
N ALA A 129 -0.76 11.40 11.56
CA ALA A 129 0.56 11.80 12.07
C ALA A 129 1.72 10.91 11.58
N GLY A 130 1.42 9.71 11.09
CA GLY A 130 2.38 8.66 10.74
C GLY A 130 2.28 7.51 11.72
N LEU A 131 1.49 6.49 11.37
CA LEU A 131 1.21 5.34 12.23
C LEU A 131 2.50 4.54 12.48
N GLN A 132 2.83 4.35 13.75
CA GLN A 132 3.94 3.49 14.17
C GLN A 132 3.44 2.08 14.39
N VAL A 133 4.20 1.10 13.91
CA VAL A 133 3.87 -0.32 13.95
C VAL A 133 5.07 -1.09 14.50
N PHE A 134 4.81 -2.18 15.20
CA PHE A 134 5.82 -3.04 15.81
C PHE A 134 5.42 -4.51 15.66
N ILE A 135 6.40 -5.36 15.38
CA ILE A 135 6.26 -6.82 15.43
C ILE A 135 7.03 -7.39 16.62
N ASP A 136 6.39 -8.33 17.29
CA ASP A 136 6.90 -9.11 18.41
C ASP A 136 6.94 -10.58 17.96
N ILE A 137 8.15 -11.12 17.75
CA ILE A 137 8.39 -12.41 17.07
C ILE A 137 8.47 -13.57 18.07
N ASP A 138 8.62 -13.27 19.37
CA ASP A 138 8.91 -14.28 20.38
C ASP A 138 7.81 -14.49 21.42
N VAL A 139 6.57 -14.08 21.13
CA VAL A 139 5.47 -14.24 22.07
C VAL A 139 5.25 -15.70 22.45
N GLY A 140 5.54 -16.01 23.70
CA GLY A 140 5.39 -17.38 24.23
C GLY A 140 6.50 -18.35 23.84
N ASN A 141 7.54 -17.90 23.13
CA ASN A 141 8.75 -18.65 22.86
C ASN A 141 9.92 -18.09 23.68
N THR A 142 10.83 -18.96 24.11
CA THR A 142 12.10 -18.57 24.78
C THR A 142 13.31 -19.18 24.09
N THR A 143 13.10 -19.73 22.88
CA THR A 143 14.11 -20.45 22.11
C THR A 143 14.16 -19.96 20.67
N ASN A 144 15.35 -20.01 20.09
CA ASN A 144 15.64 -19.56 18.73
C ASN A 144 15.21 -20.61 17.69
N THR A 145 13.90 -20.88 17.57
CA THR A 145 13.37 -21.97 16.74
C THR A 145 12.46 -21.53 15.61
N TRP A 146 11.85 -20.35 15.72
CA TRP A 146 10.93 -19.82 14.72
C TRP A 146 11.50 -18.54 14.14
N ALA A 147 11.17 -18.30 12.88
CA ALA A 147 11.61 -17.12 12.17
C ALA A 147 10.56 -16.67 11.19
N VAL A 148 10.39 -15.36 11.12
CA VAL A 148 9.47 -14.73 10.19
C VAL A 148 10.23 -13.76 9.29
N THR A 149 9.75 -13.62 8.05
CA THR A 149 10.19 -12.56 7.15
C THR A 149 9.04 -11.68 6.74
N LEU A 150 9.17 -10.38 6.97
CA LEU A 150 8.20 -9.41 6.46
C LEU A 150 8.61 -8.92 5.08
N ALA A 151 7.68 -8.93 4.13
CA ALA A 151 7.87 -8.31 2.81
C ALA A 151 7.37 -6.87 2.78
N LYS A 152 6.18 -6.62 3.33
CA LYS A 152 5.52 -5.32 3.29
C LYS A 152 4.62 -5.12 4.49
N SER A 153 4.45 -3.87 4.87
CA SER A 153 3.33 -3.39 5.66
C SER A 153 2.55 -2.40 4.80
N THR A 154 1.24 -2.57 4.69
CA THR A 154 0.37 -1.76 3.83
C THR A 154 -0.73 -1.13 4.66
N LEU A 155 -0.76 0.19 4.71
CA LEU A 155 -1.83 0.95 5.34
C LEU A 155 -2.80 1.38 4.24
N SER A 156 -4.00 0.81 4.25
CA SER A 156 -5.08 1.12 3.33
C SER A 156 -6.15 1.93 4.04
N ILE A 157 -6.54 3.06 3.44
CA ILE A 157 -7.70 3.83 3.87
C ILE A 157 -8.78 3.83 2.79
N ASP A 158 -10.04 3.80 3.24
CA ASP A 158 -11.22 3.94 2.39
C ASP A 158 -11.29 2.94 1.22
N GLY A 159 -10.85 1.71 1.50
CA GLY A 159 -10.97 0.57 0.59
C GLY A 159 -9.91 0.53 -0.51
N ALA A 160 -8.75 1.17 -0.33
CA ALA A 160 -7.64 1.04 -1.27
C ALA A 160 -7.15 -0.42 -1.34
N ALA A 161 -6.95 -0.92 -2.57
CA ALA A 161 -6.50 -2.29 -2.76
C ALA A 161 -5.00 -2.44 -2.43
N PRO A 162 -4.60 -3.42 -1.60
CA PRO A 162 -3.20 -3.69 -1.31
C PRO A 162 -2.45 -4.19 -2.56
N PRO A 163 -1.13 -3.99 -2.66
CA PRO A 163 -0.32 -4.62 -3.69
C PRO A 163 -0.23 -6.14 -3.48
N ASN A 164 0.51 -6.84 -4.33
CA ASN A 164 0.82 -8.25 -4.11
C ASN A 164 1.65 -8.43 -2.82
N PRO A 165 1.36 -9.46 -1.98
CA PRO A 165 2.11 -9.69 -0.74
C PRO A 165 3.60 -9.98 -0.99
N ASN A 166 3.92 -10.80 -1.98
CA ASN A 166 5.27 -11.27 -2.27
C ASN A 166 6.25 -10.10 -2.43
N PRO A 167 7.45 -10.19 -1.85
CA PRO A 167 8.44 -9.12 -1.96
C PRO A 167 8.71 -8.83 -3.43
N GLY A 168 8.52 -7.56 -3.79
CA GLY A 168 8.63 -7.15 -5.18
C GLY A 168 10.09 -7.03 -5.58
N VAL A 169 10.46 -7.54 -6.75
CA VAL A 169 11.52 -6.89 -7.51
C VAL A 169 10.92 -5.60 -8.06
N PRO A 170 11.41 -4.40 -7.70
CA PRO A 170 11.01 -3.20 -8.39
C PRO A 170 11.43 -3.34 -9.86
N GLU A 171 10.47 -3.41 -10.78
CA GLU A 171 10.78 -3.08 -12.17
C GLU A 171 10.48 -1.61 -12.48
N PRO A 172 11.34 -0.67 -12.06
CA PRO A 172 11.57 0.54 -12.86
C PRO A 172 12.88 0.48 -13.67
N ALA A 173 13.82 -0.40 -13.33
CA ALA A 173 15.12 -0.47 -14.04
C ALA A 173 15.07 -1.37 -15.28
N THR A 174 14.33 -2.48 -15.26
CA THR A 174 14.21 -3.41 -16.42
C THR A 174 13.62 -2.70 -17.63
N TRP A 175 12.56 -1.92 -17.44
CA TRP A 175 11.95 -1.13 -18.51
C TRP A 175 12.89 -0.05 -19.03
N GLY A 176 13.58 0.67 -18.13
CA GLY A 176 14.60 1.65 -18.51
C GLY A 176 15.74 1.04 -19.33
N MET A 177 16.25 -0.12 -18.91
CA MET A 177 17.32 -0.85 -19.59
C MET A 177 16.86 -1.50 -20.90
N MET A 178 15.62 -1.99 -20.96
CA MET A 178 15.01 -2.49 -22.20
C MET A 178 14.85 -1.36 -23.21
N ILE A 179 14.30 -0.22 -22.79
CA ILE A 179 14.12 0.97 -23.66
C ILE A 179 15.50 1.50 -24.10
N ALA A 180 16.47 1.61 -23.19
CA ALA A 180 17.82 2.04 -23.53
C ALA A 180 18.50 1.06 -24.50
N GLY A 181 18.39 -0.25 -24.26
CA GLY A 181 18.91 -1.30 -25.14
C GLY A 181 18.29 -1.24 -26.53
N LEU A 182 16.97 -1.12 -26.63
CA LEU A 182 16.25 -0.99 -27.90
C LEU A 182 16.59 0.32 -28.61
N ALA A 183 16.77 1.42 -27.88
CA ALA A 183 17.20 2.70 -28.45
C ALA A 183 18.62 2.61 -29.05
N ILE A 184 19.55 1.94 -28.36
CA ILE A 184 20.90 1.70 -28.87
C ILE A 184 20.85 0.83 -30.12
N VAL A 185 20.15 -0.31 -30.10
CA VAL A 185 20.01 -1.21 -31.26
C VAL A 185 19.36 -0.48 -32.45
N GLY A 186 18.25 0.22 -32.23
CA GLY A 186 17.59 1.01 -33.27
C GLY A 186 18.49 2.08 -33.87
N SER A 187 19.27 2.79 -33.04
CA SER A 187 20.20 3.82 -33.49
C SER A 187 21.35 3.25 -34.34
N THR A 188 21.86 2.07 -34.00
CA THR A 188 22.93 1.41 -34.75
C THR A 188 22.42 0.86 -36.09
N MET A 189 21.24 0.25 -36.12
CA MET A 189 20.60 -0.23 -37.35
C MET A 189 20.28 0.92 -38.32
N ARG A 190 19.78 2.06 -37.82
CA ARG A 190 19.48 3.23 -38.65
C ARG A 190 20.71 3.84 -39.34
N ARG A 191 21.90 3.70 -38.76
CA ARG A 191 23.15 4.24 -39.32
C ARG A 191 23.72 3.37 -40.46
N ARG A 192 23.24 2.13 -40.62
CA ARG A 192 23.67 1.27 -41.73
C ARG A 192 22.88 1.64 -42.99
N LYS A 193 23.45 2.50 -43.84
CA LYS A 193 22.93 2.73 -45.19
C LYS A 193 23.10 1.44 -45.99
N VAL A 194 22.00 0.85 -46.45
CA VAL A 194 22.02 -0.27 -47.41
C VAL A 194 22.42 0.31 -48.76
N ALA A 195 23.66 0.08 -49.17
CA ALA A 195 24.09 0.37 -50.53
C ALA A 195 23.46 -0.68 -51.46
N VAL A 196 22.35 -0.31 -52.11
CA VAL A 196 21.76 -1.14 -53.15
C VAL A 196 22.57 -0.94 -54.42
N SER A 197 23.33 -1.96 -54.82
CA SER A 197 24.00 -2.01 -56.13
C SER A 197 23.04 -2.67 -57.11
N PHE A 198 22.65 -1.96 -58.16
CA PHE A 198 21.89 -2.56 -59.27
C PHE A 198 22.88 -3.14 -60.28
N ALA A 199 22.63 -4.39 -60.68
CA ALA A 199 23.43 -5.15 -61.66
C ALA A 199 23.06 -4.80 -63.10
#